data_AF-L9KVU0-F1
#
_entry.id   AF-L9KVU0-F1
#
_cell.length_a   1.000
_cell.length_b   1.000
_cell.length_c   1.000
_cell.angle_alpha   90.00
_cell.angle_beta   90.00
_cell.angle_gamma   90.00
#
_symmetry.space_group_name_H-M   'P 1'
#
loop_
_entity.id
_entity.type
_entity.pdbx_description
1 polymer ?
#
loop_
_entity_poly.entity_id
_entity_poly.type
_entity_poly.pdbx_seq_one_letter_code
_entity_poly.pdbx_strand_id
1 'polypeptide(L)'
;MTYQPLAKNNQLKSFGPDQRYQGYRFELFWLTLSEIMKYTSYTLAFLLSIILGSSSCYCQAPFMKEVQNLKNYFNATDPGVGDTGRLFVDILKNWTEESDKKIFQSQIVSFYFKLFESFKDNQVIKKSVDIIKEDMIDKFFNSSPTKLDVFLNLTRISVNDVQVQRKAIYELLNVMIDLTPKSNQKKRKRSQMLFRGRRASR
;
A
#
# COMPACT_ATOMS: atom_id res chain seq x y z
N MET A 1 -18.93 -104.00 -17.71
CA MET A 1 -19.10 -102.93 -18.72
C MET A 1 -18.83 -101.60 -18.04
N THR A 2 -17.70 -101.01 -18.44
CA THR A 2 -17.35 -99.58 -18.48
C THR A 2 -17.91 -98.65 -17.41
N TYR A 3 -17.05 -98.15 -16.51
CA TYR A 3 -16.96 -96.73 -16.13
C TYR A 3 -15.57 -96.47 -15.52
N GLN A 4 -14.74 -95.70 -16.21
CA GLN A 4 -13.52 -95.05 -15.71
C GLN A 4 -13.77 -93.54 -15.75
N PRO A 5 -13.44 -92.78 -14.69
CA PRO A 5 -13.26 -91.35 -14.80
C PRO A 5 -11.79 -90.91 -14.67
N LEU A 6 -11.47 -89.92 -15.49
CA LEU A 6 -10.28 -89.09 -15.52
C LEU A 6 -9.85 -88.57 -14.14
N ALA A 7 -8.55 -88.64 -13.86
CA ALA A 7 -7.86 -87.68 -13.00
C ALA A 7 -6.56 -87.22 -13.70
N LYS A 8 -6.55 -85.96 -14.17
CA LYS A 8 -5.34 -85.28 -14.63
C LYS A 8 -4.77 -84.49 -13.45
N ASN A 9 -3.56 -84.86 -13.03
CA ASN A 9 -2.79 -84.15 -12.02
C ASN A 9 -2.18 -82.86 -12.57
N ASN A 10 -2.38 -81.81 -11.78
CA ASN A 10 -1.78 -80.49 -11.89
C ASN A 10 -0.35 -80.48 -11.34
N GLN A 11 0.53 -79.77 -12.06
CA GLN A 11 1.38 -78.66 -11.57
C GLN A 11 2.42 -78.92 -10.48
N LEU A 12 3.67 -78.53 -10.75
CA LEU A 12 4.33 -77.38 -10.08
C LEU A 12 5.81 -77.31 -10.50
N LYS A 13 6.17 -76.29 -11.30
CA LYS A 13 7.53 -75.75 -11.36
C LYS A 13 7.45 -74.29 -10.94
N SER A 14 8.04 -73.99 -9.79
CA SER A 14 8.13 -72.65 -9.22
C SER A 14 9.02 -71.73 -10.08
N PHE A 15 8.54 -70.54 -10.39
CA PHE A 15 9.37 -69.44 -10.87
C PHE A 15 9.33 -68.32 -9.81
N GLY A 16 10.52 -67.92 -9.33
CA GLY A 16 10.68 -66.83 -8.36
C GLY A 16 10.41 -65.44 -8.96
N PRO A 17 10.21 -64.41 -8.12
CA PRO A 17 9.85 -63.08 -8.60
C PRO A 17 11.03 -62.35 -9.25
N ASP A 18 10.77 -61.84 -10.47
CA ASP A 18 11.67 -61.11 -11.36
C ASP A 18 11.89 -59.66 -10.85
N GLN A 19 13.14 -59.24 -10.64
CA GLN A 19 13.52 -57.96 -10.04
C GLN A 19 13.26 -56.71 -10.91
N ARG A 20 12.62 -56.84 -12.08
CA ARG A 20 12.42 -55.74 -13.03
C ARG A 20 11.23 -54.81 -12.74
N TYR A 21 10.40 -55.10 -11.73
CA TYR A 21 9.21 -54.30 -11.42
C TYR A 21 9.39 -53.22 -10.33
N GLN A 22 10.53 -53.18 -9.65
CA GLN A 22 10.79 -52.21 -8.56
C GLN A 22 11.22 -50.82 -9.06
N GLY A 23 11.92 -50.73 -10.20
CA GLY A 23 12.44 -49.46 -10.74
C GLY A 23 11.36 -48.52 -11.29
N TYR A 24 10.37 -49.06 -12.01
CA TYR A 24 9.31 -48.25 -12.62
C TYR A 24 8.35 -47.63 -11.59
N ARG A 25 8.21 -48.26 -10.42
CA ARG A 25 7.34 -47.75 -9.35
C ARG A 25 7.91 -46.49 -8.68
N PHE A 26 9.23 -46.39 -8.57
CA PHE A 26 9.89 -45.19 -8.03
C PHE A 26 9.86 -44.03 -9.04
N GLU A 27 10.12 -44.28 -10.33
CA GLU A 27 10.03 -43.27 -11.39
C GLU A 27 8.62 -42.69 -11.51
N LEU A 28 7.58 -43.54 -11.50
CA LEU A 28 6.18 -43.09 -11.50
C LEU A 28 5.82 -42.33 -10.22
N PHE A 29 6.38 -42.69 -9.06
CA PHE A 29 6.18 -41.96 -7.80
C PHE A 29 6.87 -40.58 -7.80
N TRP A 30 8.07 -40.48 -8.36
CA TRP A 30 8.78 -39.20 -8.52
C TRP A 30 8.13 -38.29 -9.57
N LEU A 31 7.64 -38.85 -10.68
CA LEU A 31 6.90 -38.11 -11.70
C LEU A 31 5.56 -37.59 -11.18
N THR A 32 4.81 -38.42 -10.44
CA THR A 32 3.57 -38.00 -9.79
C THR A 32 3.81 -36.96 -8.69
N LEU A 33 4.86 -37.11 -7.87
CA LEU A 33 5.26 -36.08 -6.89
C LEU A 33 5.69 -34.76 -7.55
N SER A 34 6.44 -34.82 -8.65
CA SER A 34 6.84 -33.64 -9.45
C SER A 34 5.63 -32.90 -10.02
N GLU A 35 4.63 -33.63 -10.52
CA GLU A 35 3.39 -33.02 -11.00
C GLU A 35 2.58 -32.43 -9.85
N ILE A 36 2.40 -33.17 -8.75
CA ILE A 36 1.69 -32.71 -7.55
C ILE A 36 2.33 -31.42 -6.99
N MET A 37 3.66 -31.33 -6.96
CA MET A 37 4.40 -30.13 -6.52
C MET A 37 4.21 -28.91 -7.43
N LYS A 38 3.97 -29.11 -8.74
CA LYS A 38 3.66 -28.01 -9.66
C LYS A 38 2.25 -27.49 -9.41
N TYR A 39 1.27 -28.38 -9.27
CA TYR A 39 -0.12 -28.00 -8.99
C TYR A 39 -0.28 -27.31 -7.64
N THR A 40 0.47 -27.70 -6.60
CA THR A 40 0.47 -27.01 -5.32
C THR A 40 1.07 -25.61 -5.39
N SER A 41 2.09 -25.39 -6.24
CA SER A 41 2.64 -24.05 -6.50
C SER A 41 1.61 -23.12 -7.15
N TYR A 42 0.88 -23.60 -8.16
CA TYR A 42 -0.17 -22.82 -8.81
C TYR A 42 -1.35 -22.51 -7.89
N THR A 43 -1.76 -23.45 -7.03
CA THR A 43 -2.83 -23.19 -6.05
C THR A 43 -2.37 -22.22 -4.97
N LEU A 44 -1.11 -22.30 -4.52
CA LEU A 44 -0.53 -21.31 -3.59
C LEU A 44 -0.47 -19.92 -4.22
N ALA A 45 -0.01 -19.81 -5.47
CA ALA A 45 0.06 -18.54 -6.19
C ALA A 45 -1.34 -17.92 -6.39
N PHE A 46 -2.34 -18.76 -6.69
CA PHE A 46 -3.73 -18.31 -6.85
C PHE A 46 -4.34 -17.87 -5.51
N LEU A 47 -4.12 -18.61 -4.43
CA LEU A 47 -4.55 -18.22 -3.08
C LEU A 47 -3.86 -16.93 -2.61
N LEU A 48 -2.56 -16.78 -2.86
CA LEU A 48 -1.82 -15.54 -2.59
C LEU A 48 -2.37 -14.38 -3.44
N SER A 49 -2.75 -14.62 -4.69
CA SER A 49 -3.35 -13.60 -5.56
C SER A 49 -4.74 -13.18 -5.08
N ILE A 50 -5.55 -14.11 -4.57
CA ILE A 50 -6.85 -13.80 -3.95
C ILE A 50 -6.66 -13.01 -2.66
N ILE A 51 -5.71 -13.40 -1.80
CA ILE A 51 -5.45 -12.71 -0.52
C ILE A 51 -4.88 -11.30 -0.77
N LEU A 52 -3.91 -11.14 -1.68
CA LEU A 52 -3.37 -9.83 -2.05
C LEU A 52 -4.42 -8.97 -2.77
N GLY A 53 -5.18 -9.55 -3.70
CA GLY A 53 -6.22 -8.84 -4.47
C GLY A 53 -7.43 -8.43 -3.62
N SER A 54 -7.79 -9.19 -2.59
CA SER A 54 -8.87 -8.84 -1.67
C SER A 54 -8.45 -7.83 -0.60
N SER A 55 -7.18 -7.83 -0.15
CA SER A 55 -6.69 -6.86 0.84
C SER A 55 -6.82 -5.40 0.39
N SER A 56 -6.80 -5.16 -0.92
CA SER A 56 -6.91 -3.81 -1.49
C SER A 56 -8.36 -3.29 -1.54
N CYS A 57 -9.37 -4.16 -1.40
CA CYS A 57 -10.79 -3.80 -1.56
C CYS A 57 -11.54 -3.70 -0.21
N TYR A 58 -11.18 -4.52 0.79
CA TYR A 58 -11.89 -4.56 2.07
C TYR A 58 -11.70 -3.31 2.96
N CYS A 59 -10.63 -2.54 2.78
CA CYS A 59 -10.40 -1.32 3.57
C CYS A 59 -11.27 -0.13 3.14
N GLN A 60 -11.82 -0.13 1.93
CA GLN A 60 -12.57 1.02 1.40
C GLN A 60 -14.06 1.00 1.79
N ALA A 61 -14.63 -0.18 1.99
CA ALA A 61 -16.04 -0.36 2.38
C ALA A 61 -16.42 0.31 3.73
N PRO A 62 -15.64 0.17 4.83
CA PRO A 62 -15.98 0.83 6.09
C PRO A 62 -15.87 2.35 5.99
N PHE A 63 -14.82 2.88 5.36
CA PHE A 63 -14.64 4.32 5.16
C PHE A 63 -15.81 4.95 4.41
N MET A 64 -16.20 4.39 3.27
CA MET A 64 -17.28 4.94 2.44
C MET A 64 -18.62 4.93 3.17
N LYS A 65 -18.90 3.87 3.95
CA LYS A 65 -20.11 3.77 4.77
C LYS A 65 -20.16 4.89 5.82
N GLU A 66 -19.05 5.12 6.53
CA GLU A 66 -19.00 6.14 7.57
C GLU A 66 -19.04 7.56 7.01
N VAL A 67 -18.45 7.80 5.82
CA VAL A 67 -18.62 9.08 5.10
C VAL A 67 -20.09 9.32 4.76
N GLN A 68 -20.82 8.28 4.33
CA GLN A 68 -22.25 8.42 4.05
C GLN A 68 -23.07 8.71 5.31
N ASN A 69 -22.74 8.05 6.43
CA ASN A 69 -23.37 8.36 7.73
C ASN A 69 -23.16 9.82 8.12
N LEU A 70 -21.94 10.34 7.95
CA LEU A 70 -21.61 11.72 8.25
C LEU A 70 -22.35 12.70 7.31
N LYS A 71 -22.44 12.38 6.01
CA LYS A 71 -23.22 13.17 5.05
C LYS A 71 -24.68 13.25 5.44
N ASN A 72 -25.29 12.12 5.80
CA ASN A 72 -26.68 12.08 6.22
C ASN A 72 -26.89 12.88 7.52
N TYR A 73 -25.96 12.80 8.47
CA TYR A 73 -26.04 13.56 9.72
C TYR A 73 -26.05 15.08 9.50
N PHE A 74 -25.22 15.57 8.57
CA PHE A 74 -25.14 17.00 8.23
C PHE A 74 -26.14 17.43 7.14
N ASN A 75 -27.04 16.55 6.69
CA ASN A 75 -27.91 16.77 5.53
C ASN A 75 -27.14 17.22 4.26
N ALA A 76 -25.89 16.76 4.11
CA ALA A 76 -25.00 17.13 3.02
C ALA A 76 -25.36 16.46 1.67
N THR A 77 -26.41 15.64 1.65
CA THR A 77 -27.03 15.06 0.46
C THR A 77 -28.15 15.93 -0.12
N ASP A 78 -28.53 17.01 0.56
CA ASP A 78 -29.51 17.96 0.04
C ASP A 78 -28.98 18.65 -1.24
N PRO A 79 -29.80 18.75 -2.30
CA PRO A 79 -29.35 19.32 -3.57
C PRO A 79 -28.81 20.75 -3.45
N GLY A 80 -29.30 21.56 -2.51
CA GLY A 80 -28.83 22.94 -2.31
C GLY A 80 -27.39 23.06 -1.79
N VAL A 81 -26.83 21.99 -1.21
CA VAL A 81 -25.44 21.97 -0.72
C VAL A 81 -24.44 21.93 -1.87
N GLY A 82 -24.83 21.41 -3.04
CA GLY A 82 -23.99 21.35 -4.24
C GLY A 82 -23.94 22.66 -5.04
N ASP A 83 -24.90 23.56 -4.83
CA ASP A 83 -25.10 24.74 -5.66
C ASP A 83 -24.10 25.88 -5.36
N THR A 84 -23.49 25.87 -4.16
CA THR A 84 -22.53 26.91 -3.73
C THR A 84 -21.08 26.59 -4.14
N GLY A 85 -20.90 25.75 -5.17
CA GLY A 85 -19.59 25.33 -5.66
C GLY A 85 -18.87 24.34 -4.74
N ARG A 86 -17.80 23.71 -5.23
CA ARG A 86 -17.05 22.70 -4.47
C ARG A 86 -15.91 23.36 -3.70
N LEU A 87 -15.85 23.13 -2.38
CA LEU A 87 -14.85 23.76 -1.52
C LEU A 87 -13.40 23.32 -1.81
N PHE A 88 -13.17 22.01 -1.98
CA PHE A 88 -11.80 21.47 -2.05
C PHE A 88 -11.49 20.71 -3.34
N VAL A 89 -12.51 20.10 -3.97
CA VAL A 89 -12.31 19.20 -5.11
C VAL A 89 -11.74 19.95 -6.31
N ASP A 90 -12.23 21.16 -6.57
CA ASP A 90 -11.79 21.94 -7.72
C ASP A 90 -10.37 22.50 -7.50
N ILE A 91 -10.04 22.86 -6.26
CA ILE A 91 -8.66 23.23 -5.87
C ILE A 91 -7.73 22.06 -6.15
N LEU A 92 -8.04 20.87 -5.65
CA LEU A 92 -7.19 19.68 -5.81
C LEU A 92 -7.07 19.22 -7.26
N LYS A 93 -8.06 19.49 -8.12
CA LYS A 93 -8.03 19.12 -9.54
C LYS A 93 -7.06 19.98 -10.35
N ASN A 94 -6.81 21.22 -9.91
CA ASN A 94 -5.93 22.16 -10.61
C ASN A 94 -4.44 21.85 -10.44
N TRP A 95 -4.07 21.02 -9.47
CA TRP A 95 -2.67 20.67 -9.16
C TRP A 95 -2.36 19.24 -9.58
N THR A 96 -1.50 19.10 -10.60
CA THR A 96 -1.09 17.79 -11.13
C THR A 96 0.20 17.27 -10.49
N GLU A 97 1.08 18.15 -10.03
CA GLU A 97 2.32 17.76 -9.35
C GLU A 97 2.04 17.29 -7.93
N GLU A 98 2.56 16.12 -7.54
CA GLU A 98 2.32 15.54 -6.22
C GLU A 98 2.88 16.43 -5.09
N SER A 99 4.00 17.12 -5.34
CA SER A 99 4.60 18.07 -4.39
C SER A 99 3.65 19.23 -4.08
N ASP A 100 3.13 19.89 -5.11
CA ASP A 100 2.16 20.99 -5.00
C ASP A 100 0.87 20.51 -4.36
N LYS A 101 0.38 19.35 -4.80
CA LYS A 101 -0.84 18.74 -4.26
C LYS A 101 -0.72 18.47 -2.77
N LYS A 102 0.44 18.04 -2.27
CA LYS A 102 0.69 17.81 -0.84
C LYS A 102 0.58 19.08 0.00
N ILE A 103 0.91 20.25 -0.55
CA ILE A 103 0.76 21.54 0.15
C ILE A 103 -0.72 21.81 0.44
N PHE A 104 -1.58 21.67 -0.57
CA PHE A 104 -3.02 21.89 -0.40
C PHE A 104 -3.70 20.79 0.41
N GLN A 105 -3.31 19.52 0.19
CA GLN A 105 -3.79 18.41 1.01
C GLN A 105 -3.48 18.60 2.49
N SER A 106 -2.28 19.10 2.83
CA SER A 106 -1.89 19.42 4.21
C SER A 106 -2.87 20.39 4.89
N GLN A 107 -3.26 21.45 4.16
CA GLN A 107 -4.24 22.43 4.66
C GLN A 107 -5.65 21.84 4.80
N ILE A 108 -6.07 21.02 3.83
CA ILE A 108 -7.39 20.37 3.85
C ILE A 108 -7.49 19.36 5.01
N VAL A 109 -6.44 18.57 5.24
CA VAL A 109 -6.36 17.63 6.36
C VAL A 109 -6.43 18.38 7.70
N SER A 110 -5.69 19.49 7.84
CA SER A 110 -5.76 20.33 9.04
C SER A 110 -7.18 20.86 9.28
N PHE A 111 -7.86 21.32 8.22
CA PHE A 111 -9.25 21.76 8.29
C PHE A 111 -10.19 20.67 8.80
N TYR A 112 -10.12 19.45 8.23
CA TYR A 112 -10.97 18.35 8.68
C TYR A 112 -10.68 17.92 10.11
N PHE A 113 -9.41 17.91 10.54
CA PHE A 113 -9.07 17.61 11.94
C PHE A 113 -9.67 18.64 12.89
N LYS A 114 -9.59 19.93 12.55
CA LYS A 114 -10.22 21.00 13.33
C LYS A 114 -11.76 20.88 13.35
N LEU A 115 -12.35 20.51 12.21
CA LEU A 115 -13.79 20.25 12.12
C LEU A 115 -14.19 19.08 13.02
N PHE A 116 -13.45 17.98 12.99
CA PHE A 116 -13.72 16.81 13.84
C PHE A 116 -13.52 17.10 15.33
N GLU A 117 -12.54 17.91 15.71
CA GLU A 117 -12.37 18.36 17.09
C GLU A 117 -13.58 19.12 17.62
N SER A 118 -14.30 19.88 16.77
CA SER A 118 -15.53 20.58 17.17
C SER A 118 -16.71 19.64 17.49
N PHE A 119 -16.65 18.39 17.05
CA PHE A 119 -17.70 17.38 17.25
C PHE A 119 -17.27 16.21 18.15
N LYS A 120 -16.14 16.33 18.85
CA LYS A 120 -15.58 15.27 19.70
C LYS A 120 -16.56 14.74 20.77
N ASP A 121 -17.47 15.59 21.25
CA ASP A 121 -18.42 15.27 22.31
C ASP A 121 -19.71 14.63 21.77
N ASN A 122 -19.89 14.62 20.45
CA ASN A 122 -21.08 14.09 19.80
C ASN A 122 -21.00 12.57 19.60
N GLN A 123 -21.64 11.83 20.50
CA GLN A 123 -21.64 10.36 20.48
C GLN A 123 -22.25 9.74 19.23
N VAL A 124 -23.14 10.45 18.53
CA VAL A 124 -23.84 9.93 17.34
C VAL A 124 -22.88 9.71 16.18
N ILE A 125 -21.98 10.67 15.95
CA ILE A 125 -21.04 10.65 14.82
C ILE A 125 -19.61 10.28 15.23
N LYS A 126 -19.34 10.13 16.53
CA LYS A 126 -18.01 9.81 17.07
C LYS A 126 -17.35 8.63 16.34
N LYS A 127 -18.08 7.52 16.21
CA LYS A 127 -17.59 6.33 15.50
C LYS A 127 -17.20 6.63 14.05
N SER A 128 -18.06 7.34 13.33
CA SER A 128 -17.81 7.69 11.92
C SER A 128 -16.60 8.61 11.79
N VAL A 129 -16.50 9.61 12.68
CA VAL A 129 -15.36 10.54 12.74
C VAL A 129 -14.06 9.81 13.05
N ASP A 130 -14.06 8.90 14.03
CA ASP A 130 -12.86 8.14 14.40
C ASP A 130 -12.36 7.27 13.23
N ILE A 131 -13.27 6.55 12.55
CA ILE A 131 -12.92 5.71 11.38
C ILE A 131 -12.38 6.56 10.22
N ILE A 132 -13.02 7.68 9.90
CA ILE A 132 -12.59 8.59 8.84
C ILE A 132 -11.22 9.21 9.18
N LYS A 133 -11.01 9.55 10.45
CA LYS A 133 -9.76 10.12 10.95
C LYS A 133 -8.61 9.12 10.83
N GLU A 134 -8.80 7.87 11.25
CA GLU A 134 -7.81 6.81 11.10
C GLU A 134 -7.46 6.56 9.63
N ASP A 135 -8.46 6.46 8.74
CA ASP A 135 -8.22 6.29 7.29
C ASP A 135 -7.46 7.49 6.68
N MET A 136 -7.74 8.71 7.14
CA MET A 136 -7.00 9.90 6.73
C MET A 136 -5.54 9.87 7.25
N ILE A 137 -5.33 9.36 8.47
CA ILE A 137 -3.98 9.20 9.04
C ILE A 137 -3.17 8.20 8.22
N ASP A 138 -3.77 7.07 7.88
CA ASP A 138 -3.14 6.04 7.06
C ASP A 138 -2.77 6.57 5.68
N LYS A 139 -3.69 7.24 4.98
CA LYS A 139 -3.49 7.73 3.61
C LYS A 139 -2.54 8.92 3.51
N PHE A 140 -2.58 9.86 4.45
CA PHE A 140 -1.80 11.10 4.34
C PHE A 140 -0.44 10.99 5.03
N PHE A 141 -0.37 10.34 6.20
CA PHE A 141 0.86 10.20 6.98
C PHE A 141 1.56 8.86 6.76
N ASN A 142 1.03 7.96 5.92
CA ASN A 142 1.51 6.59 5.74
C ASN A 142 1.57 5.84 7.08
N SER A 143 0.53 6.02 7.91
CA SER A 143 0.42 5.46 9.27
C SER A 143 1.63 5.79 10.17
N SER A 144 2.35 6.88 9.89
CA SER A 144 3.52 7.30 10.66
C SER A 144 3.11 8.16 11.86
N PRO A 145 3.21 7.65 13.10
CA PRO A 145 2.78 8.40 14.28
C PRO A 145 3.66 9.64 14.52
N THR A 146 4.94 9.58 14.13
CA THR A 146 5.86 10.72 14.28
C THR A 146 5.50 11.88 13.37
N LYS A 147 5.12 11.62 12.11
CA LYS A 147 4.65 12.67 11.19
C LYS A 147 3.34 13.28 11.66
N LEU A 148 2.43 12.46 12.18
CA LEU A 148 1.16 12.92 12.72
C LEU A 148 1.36 13.83 13.93
N ASP A 149 2.22 13.44 14.89
CA ASP A 149 2.49 14.25 16.08
C ASP A 149 3.11 15.60 15.72
N VAL A 150 4.13 15.61 14.85
CA VAL A 150 4.73 16.86 14.35
C VAL A 150 3.68 17.73 13.67
N PHE A 151 2.82 17.16 12.83
CA PHE A 151 1.74 17.89 12.17
C PHE A 151 0.74 18.50 13.16
N LEU A 152 0.27 17.72 14.14
CA LEU A 152 -0.66 18.21 15.16
C LEU A 152 -0.01 19.32 16.01
N ASN A 153 1.25 19.14 16.39
CA ASN A 153 2.00 20.16 17.13
C ASN A 153 2.11 21.46 16.35
N LEU A 154 2.39 21.41 15.04
CA LEU A 154 2.39 22.60 14.17
C LEU A 154 1.03 23.30 14.12
N THR A 155 -0.07 22.54 14.01
CA THR A 155 -1.43 23.13 13.95
C THR A 155 -1.90 23.75 15.27
N ARG A 156 -1.33 23.34 16.39
CA ARG A 156 -1.65 23.84 17.74
C ARG A 156 -0.86 25.08 18.15
N ILE A 157 0.14 25.48 17.36
CA ILE A 157 0.97 26.65 17.64
C ILE A 157 0.07 27.89 17.74
N SER A 158 0.03 28.50 18.92
CA SER A 158 -0.73 29.73 19.14
C SER A 158 0.06 30.93 18.61
N VAL A 159 -0.48 31.60 17.59
CA VAL A 159 0.16 32.78 16.98
C VAL A 159 0.11 34.00 17.91
N ASN A 160 -0.78 34.00 18.91
CA ASN A 160 -0.97 35.13 19.84
C ASN A 160 0.02 35.13 21.02
N ASP A 161 0.76 34.03 21.25
CA ASP A 161 1.77 33.97 22.31
C ASP A 161 3.05 34.69 21.87
N VAL A 162 3.45 35.70 22.65
CA VAL A 162 4.65 36.52 22.41
C VAL A 162 5.93 35.67 22.36
N GLN A 163 6.03 34.60 23.18
CA GLN A 163 7.20 33.72 23.17
C GLN A 163 7.27 32.89 21.88
N VAL A 164 6.12 32.42 21.40
CA VAL A 164 6.02 31.73 20.11
C VAL A 164 6.41 32.65 18.97
N GLN A 165 5.90 33.89 18.96
CA GLN A 165 6.26 34.89 17.95
C GLN A 165 7.77 35.15 17.91
N ARG A 166 8.41 35.35 19.07
CA ARG A 166 9.86 35.57 19.15
C ARG A 166 10.66 34.41 18.58
N LYS A 167 10.28 33.16 18.92
CA LYS A 167 10.92 31.95 18.37
C LYS A 167 10.69 31.80 16.87
N ALA A 168 9.47 32.04 16.40
CA ALA A 168 9.12 31.97 14.98
C ALA A 168 9.95 32.96 14.15
N ILE A 169 10.12 34.20 14.62
CA ILE A 169 10.96 35.20 13.94
C ILE A 169 12.45 34.84 14.01
N TYR A 170 12.93 34.27 15.13
CA TYR A 170 14.30 33.81 15.26
C TYR A 170 14.64 32.69 14.27
N GLU A 171 13.73 31.76 14.03
CA GLU A 171 13.91 30.62 13.13
C GLU A 171 13.58 30.93 11.65
N LEU A 172 12.92 32.05 11.37
CA LEU A 172 12.41 32.41 10.06
C LEU A 172 13.47 32.34 8.95
N LEU A 173 14.69 32.79 9.23
CA LEU A 173 15.77 32.73 8.23
C LEU A 173 16.09 31.30 7.80
N ASN A 174 16.17 30.37 8.77
CA ASN A 174 16.45 28.97 8.49
C ASN A 174 15.31 28.33 7.70
N VAL A 175 14.05 28.66 8.05
CA VAL A 175 12.86 28.21 7.32
C VAL A 175 12.92 28.69 5.87
N MET A 176 13.25 29.96 5.62
CA MET A 176 13.35 30.50 4.26
C MET A 176 14.45 29.84 3.43
N ILE A 177 15.58 29.50 4.06
CA ILE A 177 16.68 28.76 3.40
C ILE A 177 16.21 27.36 2.99
N ASP A 178 15.48 26.67 3.86
CA ASP A 178 14.99 25.31 3.57
C ASP A 178 13.82 25.26 2.59
N LEU A 179 12.98 26.30 2.55
CA LEU A 179 11.92 26.46 1.54
C LEU A 179 12.48 26.70 0.14
N THR A 180 13.68 27.26 0.04
CA THR A 180 14.33 27.49 -1.25
C THR A 180 14.70 26.13 -1.84
N PRO A 181 14.19 25.75 -3.02
CA PRO A 181 14.48 24.46 -3.61
C PRO A 181 15.99 24.34 -3.75
N LYS A 182 16.58 23.39 -3.03
CA LYS A 182 18.00 23.04 -3.19
C LYS A 182 18.14 22.63 -4.63
N SER A 183 18.68 23.51 -5.46
CA SER A 183 18.85 23.23 -6.86
C SER A 183 19.72 21.98 -6.93
N ASN A 184 19.14 20.84 -7.32
CA ASN A 184 19.86 19.62 -7.63
C ASN A 184 20.65 19.81 -8.93
N GLN A 185 21.25 20.98 -9.13
CA GLN A 185 22.37 21.18 -10.02
C GLN A 185 23.49 20.33 -9.44
N LYS A 186 23.46 19.05 -9.79
CA LYS A 186 24.64 18.22 -9.99
C LYS A 186 25.63 19.13 -10.71
N LYS A 187 26.51 19.80 -9.96
CA LYS A 187 27.58 20.62 -10.52
C LYS A 187 28.35 19.66 -11.41
N ARG A 188 28.04 19.67 -12.71
CA ARG A 188 28.70 18.82 -13.70
C ARG A 188 30.17 19.16 -13.52
N LYS A 189 30.95 18.16 -13.09
CA LYS A 189 32.41 18.26 -12.99
C LYS A 189 32.87 18.82 -14.33
N ARG A 190 33.39 20.06 -14.33
CA ARG A 190 33.96 20.66 -15.54
C ARG A 190 35.04 19.69 -16.01
N SER A 191 34.81 19.03 -17.13
CA SER A 191 35.80 18.14 -17.75
C SER A 191 37.05 18.99 -17.99
N GLN A 192 38.05 18.84 -17.13
CA GLN A 192 39.39 19.33 -17.44
C GLN A 192 39.94 18.38 -18.50
N MET A 193 39.61 18.64 -19.77
CA MET A 193 40.48 18.18 -20.84
C MET A 193 41.81 18.88 -20.64
N LEU A 194 42.76 18.17 -20.04
CA LEU A 194 44.18 18.44 -20.23
C LEU A 194 44.40 18.48 -21.74
N PHE A 195 44.59 19.68 -22.29
CA PHE A 195 45.18 19.88 -23.59
C PHE A 195 46.54 19.18 -23.55
N ARG A 196 46.57 17.92 -23.97
CA ARG A 196 47.77 17.13 -24.15
C ARG A 196 48.49 17.75 -25.34
N GLY A 197 49.36 18.72 -25.05
CA GLY A 197 50.21 19.36 -26.04
C GLY A 197 50.99 18.29 -26.80
N ARG A 198 50.56 18.01 -28.04
CA ARG A 198 51.41 17.33 -29.02
C ARG A 198 52.52 18.31 -29.37
N ARG A 199 53.69 18.16 -28.75
CA ARG A 199 54.93 18.60 -29.40
C ARG A 199 55.16 17.64 -30.57
N ALA A 200 55.06 18.16 -31.79
CA ALA A 200 55.68 17.53 -32.95
C ALA A 200 57.19 17.76 -32.83
N SER A 201 57.98 16.69 -32.65
CA SER A 201 59.42 16.74 -32.87
C SER A 201 59.70 16.61 -34.37
N ARG A 202 60.57 17.48 -34.87
CA ARG A 202 61.20 17.38 -36.20
C ARG A 202 62.14 16.19 -36.27
#